data_AF-A0A0A1WRU1-F1
#
_entry.id   AF-A0A0A1WRU1-F1
#
_cell.length_a   1.000
_cell.length_b   1.000
_cell.length_c   1.000
_cell.angle_alpha   90.00
_cell.angle_beta   90.00
_cell.angle_gamma   90.00
#
_symmetry.space_group_name_H-M   'P 1'
#
loop_
_entity.id
_entity.type
_entity.pdbx_description
1 polymer ?
#
loop_
_entity_poly.entity_id
_entity_poly.type
_entity_poly.pdbx_seq_one_letter_code
_entity_poly.pdbx_strand_id
1 'polypeptide(L)'
;MFSSHAHLKRRTPEGGIPRPDYIEHLVEEYYTTTDLEAKEQVTANLTNFAYDPINWRYLKEAGALDVFEDCVKSPNERLQLHAIAGYCNICLDHVAFKFITNIDAFAQISRLLHATEATDIQLNCIALLYQLLSAYSCIQEQKSLIATPCLLKKITQLRNESTDLRVKNIATLFCEDFGTRSEEVVDSKNVLTTVKTVPKSVNN
;
A
#
# COMPACT_ATOMS: atom_id res chain seq x y z
N MET A 1 -15.35 3.26 -9.83
CA MET A 1 -16.82 3.08 -9.89
C MET A 1 -17.15 1.79 -9.17
N PHE A 2 -17.99 1.81 -8.14
CA PHE A 2 -18.36 0.61 -7.38
C PHE A 2 -19.51 -0.14 -8.05
N SER A 3 -19.48 -1.46 -8.00
CA SER A 3 -20.48 -2.33 -8.61
C SER A 3 -21.68 -2.52 -7.68
N SER A 4 -22.85 -2.78 -8.27
CA SER A 4 -24.03 -3.25 -7.53
C SER A 4 -24.24 -4.74 -7.72
N HIS A 5 -24.86 -5.41 -6.75
CA HIS A 5 -25.22 -6.83 -6.85
C HIS A 5 -26.02 -7.14 -8.14
N ALA A 6 -26.92 -6.25 -8.54
CA ALA A 6 -27.67 -6.38 -9.78
C ALA A 6 -26.79 -6.30 -11.03
N HIS A 7 -25.78 -5.41 -11.02
CA HIS A 7 -24.80 -5.33 -12.11
C HIS A 7 -23.97 -6.61 -12.19
N LEU A 8 -23.49 -7.11 -11.05
CA LEU A 8 -22.66 -8.31 -10.98
C LEU A 8 -23.42 -9.53 -11.49
N LYS A 9 -24.66 -9.74 -11.02
CA LYS A 9 -25.51 -10.84 -11.46
C LYS A 9 -25.75 -10.84 -12.97
N ARG A 10 -25.86 -9.66 -13.59
CA ARG A 10 -26.00 -9.52 -15.05
C ARG A 10 -24.71 -9.89 -15.81
N ARG A 11 -23.54 -9.66 -15.21
CA ARG A 11 -22.24 -9.95 -15.82
C ARG A 11 -21.75 -11.37 -15.58
N THR A 12 -22.29 -12.07 -14.58
CA THR A 12 -22.03 -13.49 -14.40
C THR A 12 -22.80 -14.28 -15.47
N PRO A 13 -22.11 -14.96 -16.40
CA PRO A 13 -22.77 -15.77 -17.42
C PRO A 13 -23.53 -16.94 -16.78
N GLU A 14 -24.53 -17.47 -17.50
CA GLU A 14 -25.26 -18.66 -17.07
C GLU A 14 -24.28 -19.86 -17.00
N GLY A 15 -24.23 -20.53 -15.85
CA GLY A 15 -23.22 -21.56 -15.56
C GLY A 15 -21.84 -21.03 -15.15
N GLY A 16 -21.67 -19.70 -15.00
CA GLY A 16 -20.46 -19.10 -14.45
C GLY A 16 -20.26 -19.42 -12.96
N ILE A 17 -19.01 -19.46 -12.53
CA ILE A 17 -18.65 -19.68 -11.11
C ILE A 17 -19.13 -18.47 -10.29
N PRO A 18 -19.85 -18.69 -9.17
CA PRO A 18 -20.20 -17.65 -8.24
C PRO A 18 -18.95 -16.90 -7.76
N ARG A 19 -19.08 -15.59 -7.55
CA ARG A 19 -17.93 -14.77 -7.18
C ARG A 19 -17.21 -15.21 -5.90
N PRO A 20 -17.91 -15.59 -4.81
CA PRO A 20 -17.24 -16.08 -3.60
C PRO A 20 -16.36 -17.31 -3.92
N ASP A 21 -16.94 -18.30 -4.59
CA ASP A 21 -16.26 -19.53 -4.98
C ASP A 21 -15.04 -19.26 -5.89
N TYR A 22 -15.14 -18.29 -6.81
CA TYR A 22 -14.00 -17.90 -7.64
C TYR A 22 -12.87 -17.27 -6.82
N ILE A 23 -13.18 -16.44 -5.83
CA ILE A 23 -12.19 -15.85 -4.92
C ILE A 23 -11.54 -16.94 -4.06
N GLU A 24 -12.31 -17.92 -3.58
CA GLU A 24 -11.79 -19.07 -2.84
C GLU A 24 -10.84 -19.90 -3.69
N HIS A 25 -11.20 -20.22 -4.94
CA HIS A 25 -10.31 -20.94 -5.86
C HIS A 25 -9.01 -20.17 -6.14
N LEU A 26 -9.05 -18.83 -6.24
CA LEU A 26 -7.83 -18.04 -6.38
C LEU A 26 -6.90 -18.19 -5.16
N VAL A 27 -7.46 -18.16 -3.95
CA VAL A 27 -6.64 -18.36 -2.74
C VAL A 27 -6.08 -19.79 -2.69
N GLU A 28 -6.88 -20.79 -3.01
CA GLU A 28 -6.42 -22.19 -3.11
C GLU A 28 -5.30 -22.35 -4.16
N GLU A 29 -5.45 -21.74 -5.33
CA GLU A 29 -4.45 -21.78 -6.40
C GLU A 29 -3.12 -21.18 -5.94
N TYR A 30 -3.13 -20.06 -5.20
CA TYR A 30 -1.91 -19.46 -4.66
C TYR A 30 -1.09 -20.43 -3.78
N TYR A 31 -1.77 -21.22 -2.94
CA TYR A 31 -1.12 -22.14 -2.01
C TYR A 31 -0.75 -23.48 -2.66
N THR A 32 -1.44 -23.89 -3.71
CA THR A 32 -1.24 -25.19 -4.36
C THR A 32 -0.29 -25.12 -5.54
N THR A 33 -0.23 -24.00 -6.26
CA THR A 33 0.66 -23.85 -7.41
C THR A 33 2.10 -23.59 -6.98
N THR A 34 3.04 -24.18 -7.73
CA THR A 34 4.47 -23.86 -7.64
C THR A 34 4.92 -22.88 -8.74
N ASP A 35 4.05 -22.57 -9.69
CA ASP A 35 4.36 -21.68 -10.80
C ASP A 35 4.26 -20.20 -10.38
N LEU A 36 5.34 -19.45 -10.59
CA LEU A 36 5.43 -18.06 -10.15
C LEU A 36 4.51 -17.15 -10.96
N GLU A 37 4.37 -17.40 -12.27
CA GLU A 37 3.51 -16.61 -13.13
C GLU A 37 2.03 -16.78 -12.73
N ALA A 38 1.61 -18.01 -12.44
CA ALA A 38 0.30 -18.29 -11.88
C ALA A 38 0.07 -17.53 -10.55
N LYS A 39 1.04 -17.51 -9.63
CA LYS A 39 0.93 -16.70 -8.40
C LYS A 39 0.79 -15.21 -8.68
N GLU A 40 1.53 -14.68 -9.65
CA GLU A 40 1.39 -13.27 -10.05
C GLU A 40 0.00 -12.97 -10.62
N GLN A 41 -0.54 -13.87 -11.45
CA GLN A 41 -1.87 -13.71 -12.03
C GLN A 41 -2.97 -13.81 -10.96
N VAL A 42 -2.88 -14.80 -10.08
CA VAL A 42 -3.81 -14.99 -8.96
C VAL A 42 -3.84 -13.77 -8.06
N THR A 43 -2.67 -13.29 -7.63
CA THR A 43 -2.57 -12.13 -6.72
C THR A 43 -3.05 -10.85 -7.39
N ALA A 44 -2.77 -10.64 -8.68
CA ALA A 44 -3.35 -9.53 -9.44
C ALA A 44 -4.88 -9.56 -9.45
N ASN A 45 -5.48 -10.75 -9.62
CA ASN A 45 -6.93 -10.91 -9.56
C ASN A 45 -7.51 -10.59 -8.17
N LEU A 46 -6.88 -11.10 -7.10
CA LEU A 46 -7.29 -10.78 -5.73
C LEU A 46 -7.23 -9.27 -5.45
N THR A 47 -6.16 -8.59 -5.88
CA THR A 47 -6.01 -7.14 -5.77
C THR A 47 -7.09 -6.37 -6.54
N ASN A 48 -7.47 -6.84 -7.74
CA ASN A 48 -8.56 -6.26 -8.51
C ASN A 48 -9.92 -6.43 -7.83
N PHE A 49 -10.18 -7.59 -7.21
CA PHE A 49 -11.39 -7.78 -6.40
C PHE A 49 -11.43 -6.84 -5.19
N ALA A 50 -10.28 -6.58 -4.56
CA ALA A 50 -10.18 -5.72 -3.39
C ALA A 50 -10.60 -4.27 -3.66
N TYR A 51 -10.57 -3.82 -4.92
CA TYR A 51 -10.96 -2.45 -5.28
C TYR A 51 -12.44 -2.13 -4.98
N ASP A 52 -13.33 -3.12 -5.01
CA ASP A 52 -14.77 -2.92 -4.84
C ASP A 52 -15.25 -3.49 -3.49
N PRO A 53 -15.79 -2.65 -2.57
CA PRO A 53 -16.18 -3.06 -1.22
C PRO A 53 -17.17 -4.23 -1.14
N ILE A 54 -17.97 -4.43 -2.19
CA ILE A 54 -18.89 -5.58 -2.29
C ILE A 54 -18.16 -6.92 -2.18
N ASN A 55 -16.86 -6.98 -2.53
CA ASN A 55 -16.07 -8.20 -2.49
C ASN A 55 -15.26 -8.36 -1.19
N TRP A 56 -15.16 -7.32 -0.34
CA TRP A 56 -14.30 -7.35 0.85
C TRP A 56 -14.67 -8.47 1.82
N ARG A 57 -15.96 -8.76 1.97
CA ARG A 57 -16.41 -9.90 2.78
C ARG A 57 -15.84 -11.22 2.25
N TYR A 58 -15.98 -11.47 0.96
CA TYR A 58 -15.52 -12.71 0.31
C TYR A 58 -14.01 -12.86 0.37
N LEU A 59 -13.26 -11.76 0.14
CA LEU A 59 -11.80 -11.77 0.24
C LEU A 59 -11.32 -12.16 1.64
N LYS A 60 -11.98 -11.65 2.68
CA LYS A 60 -11.64 -11.97 4.06
C LYS A 60 -12.01 -13.40 4.43
N GLU A 61 -13.21 -13.84 4.06
CA GLU A 61 -13.68 -15.21 4.32
C GLU A 61 -12.80 -16.24 3.60
N ALA A 62 -12.29 -15.92 2.41
CA ALA A 62 -11.39 -16.78 1.64
C ALA A 62 -9.93 -16.79 2.12
N GLY A 63 -9.51 -15.90 3.03
CA GLY A 63 -8.11 -15.83 3.50
C GLY A 63 -7.16 -15.03 2.58
N ALA A 64 -7.67 -14.10 1.77
CA ALA A 64 -6.83 -13.30 0.87
C ALA A 64 -5.86 -12.36 1.60
N LEU A 65 -6.14 -11.97 2.86
CA LEU A 65 -5.22 -11.14 3.65
C LEU A 65 -3.91 -11.87 3.99
N ASP A 66 -4.00 -13.18 4.24
CA ASP A 66 -2.85 -14.05 4.50
C ASP A 66 -2.02 -14.23 3.21
N VAL A 67 -2.68 -14.39 2.05
CA VAL A 67 -2.01 -14.42 0.74
C VAL A 67 -1.22 -13.15 0.50
N PHE A 68 -1.80 -11.99 0.80
CA PHE A 68 -1.07 -10.72 0.69
C PHE A 68 0.10 -10.66 1.68
N GLU A 69 -0.03 -11.19 2.89
CA GLU A 69 1.06 -11.19 3.88
C GLU A 69 2.26 -12.01 3.38
N ASP A 70 2.01 -13.19 2.83
CA ASP A 70 3.03 -14.04 2.21
C ASP A 70 3.69 -13.34 1.01
N CYS A 71 2.91 -12.64 0.21
CA CYS A 71 3.41 -11.88 -0.93
C CYS A 71 4.28 -10.67 -0.52
N VAL A 72 4.00 -9.99 0.59
CA VAL A 72 4.88 -8.92 1.12
C VAL A 72 6.24 -9.51 1.52
N LYS A 73 6.28 -10.73 2.04
CA LYS A 73 7.52 -11.43 2.44
C LYS A 73 8.28 -12.05 1.26
N SER A 74 7.65 -12.17 0.10
CA SER A 74 8.22 -12.75 -1.11
C SER A 74 9.42 -11.93 -1.61
N PRO A 75 10.44 -12.55 -2.24
CA PRO A 75 11.49 -11.81 -2.93
C PRO A 75 11.04 -11.25 -4.30
N ASN A 76 9.85 -11.62 -4.79
CA ASN A 76 9.34 -11.17 -6.09
C ASN A 76 8.62 -9.81 -5.94
N GLU A 77 9.12 -8.79 -6.64
CA GLU A 77 8.58 -7.42 -6.58
C GLU A 77 7.14 -7.30 -7.10
N ARG A 78 6.71 -8.14 -8.05
CA ARG A 78 5.33 -8.11 -8.56
C ARG A 78 4.34 -8.61 -7.51
N LEU A 79 4.68 -9.70 -6.82
CA LEU A 79 3.90 -10.21 -5.69
C LEU A 79 3.82 -9.17 -4.57
N GLN A 80 4.96 -8.54 -4.22
CA GLN A 80 5.00 -7.46 -3.23
C GLN A 80 4.10 -6.28 -3.65
N LEU A 81 4.18 -5.85 -4.91
CA LEU A 81 3.36 -4.77 -5.45
C LEU A 81 1.86 -5.11 -5.39
N HIS A 82 1.47 -6.30 -5.84
CA HIS A 82 0.08 -6.75 -5.80
C HIS A 82 -0.44 -6.77 -4.36
N ALA A 83 0.38 -7.24 -3.40
CA ALA A 83 0.00 -7.31 -1.99
C ALA A 83 -0.25 -5.94 -1.37
N ILE A 84 0.69 -5.00 -1.53
CA ILE A 84 0.53 -3.65 -0.96
C ILE A 84 -0.63 -2.92 -1.64
N ALA A 85 -0.80 -3.07 -2.97
CA ALA A 85 -1.96 -2.53 -3.67
C ALA A 85 -3.29 -3.17 -3.18
N GLY A 86 -3.27 -4.47 -2.90
CA GLY A 86 -4.41 -5.21 -2.33
C GLY A 86 -4.78 -4.68 -0.95
N TYR A 87 -3.79 -4.50 -0.07
CA TYR A 87 -3.98 -3.85 1.23
C TYR A 87 -4.49 -2.41 1.09
N CYS A 88 -3.93 -1.60 0.20
CA CYS A 88 -4.44 -0.24 -0.09
C CYS A 88 -5.93 -0.26 -0.40
N ASN A 89 -6.38 -1.22 -1.20
CA ASN A 89 -7.76 -1.30 -1.67
C ASN A 89 -8.75 -1.74 -0.57
N ILE A 90 -8.31 -2.52 0.42
CA ILE A 90 -9.20 -3.10 1.45
C ILE A 90 -9.00 -2.52 2.87
N CYS A 91 -7.96 -1.71 3.10
CA CYS A 91 -7.54 -1.27 4.44
C CYS A 91 -8.59 -0.49 5.25
N LEU A 92 -9.64 0.04 4.61
CA LEU A 92 -10.75 0.73 5.28
C LEU A 92 -11.79 -0.23 5.89
N ASP A 93 -11.76 -1.51 5.53
CA ASP A 93 -12.54 -2.53 6.24
C ASP A 93 -11.94 -2.78 7.64
N HIS A 94 -12.79 -2.81 8.67
CA HIS A 94 -12.33 -2.91 10.06
C HIS A 94 -11.52 -4.19 10.40
N VAL A 95 -11.79 -5.33 9.73
CA VAL A 95 -11.04 -6.57 9.95
C VAL A 95 -9.68 -6.46 9.24
N ALA A 96 -9.68 -5.99 8.00
CA ALA A 96 -8.44 -5.78 7.25
C ALA A 96 -7.55 -4.74 7.94
N PHE A 97 -8.11 -3.64 8.44
CA PHE A 97 -7.39 -2.64 9.22
C PHE A 97 -6.66 -3.27 10.41
N LYS A 98 -7.38 -4.06 11.23
CA LYS A 98 -6.79 -4.73 12.40
C LYS A 98 -5.71 -5.74 12.01
N PHE A 99 -5.92 -6.46 10.90
CA PHE A 99 -4.92 -7.38 10.36
C PHE A 99 -3.65 -6.62 9.97
N ILE A 100 -3.77 -5.60 9.12
CA ILE A 100 -2.62 -4.85 8.56
C ILE A 100 -1.86 -4.09 9.66
N THR A 101 -2.56 -3.60 10.68
CA THR A 101 -1.97 -2.82 11.78
C THR A 101 -1.49 -3.66 12.96
N ASN A 102 -1.56 -4.99 12.86
CA ASN A 102 -0.91 -5.86 13.85
C ASN A 102 0.62 -5.69 13.77
N ILE A 103 1.32 -5.98 14.87
CA ILE A 103 2.77 -5.69 15.01
C ILE A 103 3.59 -6.40 13.91
N ASP A 104 3.30 -7.66 13.64
CA ASP A 104 4.09 -8.49 12.72
C ASP A 104 3.87 -8.09 11.26
N ALA A 105 2.62 -7.98 10.83
CA ALA A 105 2.23 -7.58 9.48
C ALA A 105 2.71 -6.15 9.17
N PHE A 106 2.53 -5.22 10.11
CA PHE A 106 2.99 -3.85 9.94
C PHE A 106 4.52 -3.77 9.85
N ALA A 107 5.25 -4.56 10.64
CA ALA A 107 6.69 -4.63 10.55
C ALA A 107 7.16 -5.12 9.17
N GLN A 108 6.43 -6.04 8.51
CA GLN A 108 6.74 -6.44 7.12
C GLN A 108 6.61 -5.27 6.15
N ILE A 109 5.51 -4.53 6.22
CA ILE A 109 5.24 -3.38 5.34
C ILE A 109 6.30 -2.29 5.53
N SER A 110 6.65 -2.00 6.79
CA SER A 110 7.70 -1.04 7.12
C SER A 110 9.05 -1.50 6.56
N ARG A 111 9.42 -2.77 6.73
CA ARG A 111 10.66 -3.31 6.17
C ARG A 111 10.69 -3.24 4.65
N LEU A 112 9.58 -3.56 3.98
CA LEU A 112 9.47 -3.47 2.52
C LEU A 112 9.70 -2.04 2.02
N LEU A 113 9.04 -1.04 2.62
CA LEU A 113 9.25 0.37 2.23
C LEU A 113 10.70 0.81 2.41
N HIS A 114 11.38 0.34 3.46
CA HIS A 114 12.78 0.68 3.69
C HIS A 114 13.72 0.05 2.66
N ALA A 115 13.44 -1.19 2.24
CA ALA A 115 14.32 -2.01 1.42
C ALA A 115 14.10 -1.83 -0.10
N THR A 116 12.90 -1.48 -0.54
CA THR A 116 12.56 -1.41 -1.96
C THR A 116 13.03 -0.12 -2.63
N GLU A 117 13.56 -0.26 -3.84
CA GLU A 117 13.86 0.84 -4.77
C GLU A 117 12.78 1.00 -5.86
N ALA A 118 11.82 0.07 -5.94
CA ALA A 118 10.74 0.10 -6.90
C ALA A 118 9.72 1.19 -6.52
N THR A 119 9.60 2.22 -7.37
CA THR A 119 8.82 3.42 -7.07
C THR A 119 7.32 3.13 -6.93
N ASP A 120 6.78 2.14 -7.65
CA ASP A 120 5.39 1.74 -7.52
C ASP A 120 5.11 1.06 -6.16
N ILE A 121 6.07 0.29 -5.61
CA ILE A 121 5.93 -0.29 -4.27
C ILE A 121 6.00 0.84 -3.22
N GLN A 122 6.97 1.75 -3.35
CA GLN A 122 7.09 2.92 -2.46
C GLN A 122 5.80 3.74 -2.45
N LEU A 123 5.26 4.06 -3.63
CA LEU A 123 4.01 4.80 -3.80
C LEU A 123 2.85 4.12 -3.08
N ASN A 124 2.66 2.81 -3.30
CA ASN A 124 1.59 2.05 -2.67
C ASN A 124 1.79 1.92 -1.15
N CYS A 125 3.01 1.74 -0.67
CA CYS A 125 3.29 1.71 0.78
C CYS A 125 2.91 3.04 1.44
N ILE A 126 3.32 4.18 0.87
CA ILE A 126 2.99 5.49 1.45
C ILE A 126 1.47 5.74 1.37
N ALA A 127 0.81 5.33 0.29
CA ALA A 127 -0.64 5.43 0.15
C ALA A 127 -1.38 4.59 1.20
N LEU A 128 -0.92 3.35 1.45
CA LEU A 128 -1.48 2.49 2.49
C LEU A 128 -1.35 3.15 3.87
N LEU A 129 -0.15 3.63 4.21
CA LEU A 129 0.12 4.28 5.49
C LEU A 129 -0.74 5.53 5.69
N TYR A 130 -0.86 6.35 4.65
CA TYR A 130 -1.72 7.54 4.65
C TYR A 130 -3.19 7.17 4.93
N GLN A 131 -3.73 6.17 4.22
CA GLN A 131 -5.10 5.72 4.41
C GLN A 131 -5.33 5.14 5.82
N LEU A 132 -4.39 4.35 6.34
CA LEU A 132 -4.49 3.80 7.70
C LEU A 132 -4.47 4.91 8.76
N LEU A 133 -3.62 5.92 8.63
CA LEU A 133 -3.55 7.05 9.57
C LEU A 133 -4.76 7.99 9.47
N SER A 134 -5.35 8.08 8.28
CA SER A 134 -6.55 8.88 8.00
C SER A 134 -7.86 8.17 8.32
N ALA A 135 -7.83 6.85 8.51
CA ALA A 135 -9.02 6.06 8.77
C ALA A 135 -9.69 6.49 10.09
N TYR A 136 -11.02 6.61 10.08
CA TYR A 136 -11.79 6.95 11.28
C TYR A 136 -11.58 5.96 12.44
N SER A 137 -11.29 4.70 12.10
CA SER A 137 -10.99 3.64 13.08
C SER A 137 -9.61 3.75 13.74
N CYS A 138 -8.73 4.63 13.24
CA CYS A 138 -7.36 4.76 13.72
C CYS A 138 -7.27 5.67 14.96
N ILE A 139 -7.09 5.05 16.12
CA ILE A 139 -6.94 5.76 17.41
C ILE A 139 -5.52 6.29 17.60
N GLN A 140 -5.31 7.21 18.55
CA GLN A 140 -4.02 7.88 18.76
C GLN A 140 -2.87 6.91 19.08
N GLU A 141 -3.16 5.84 19.81
CA GLU A 141 -2.20 4.78 20.11
C GLU A 141 -1.74 4.08 18.83
N GLN A 142 -2.66 3.77 17.91
CA GLN A 142 -2.34 3.18 16.61
C GLN A 142 -1.57 4.14 15.71
N LYS A 143 -1.94 5.44 15.70
CA LYS A 143 -1.19 6.46 14.98
C LYS A 143 0.27 6.50 15.41
N SER A 144 0.53 6.41 16.72
CA SER A 144 1.89 6.39 17.27
C SER A 144 2.67 5.12 16.90
N LEU A 145 1.98 4.00 16.73
CA LEU A 145 2.59 2.74 16.28
C LEU A 145 2.90 2.72 14.78
N ILE A 146 2.09 3.42 13.98
CA ILE A 146 2.26 3.49 12.52
C ILE A 146 3.29 4.57 12.16
N ALA A 147 3.09 5.81 12.61
CA ALA A 147 3.94 6.97 12.32
C ALA A 147 5.20 7.00 13.19
N THR A 148 5.99 5.93 13.15
CA THR A 148 7.24 5.83 13.92
C THR A 148 8.30 6.79 13.36
N PRO A 149 9.24 7.31 14.18
CA PRO A 149 10.31 8.19 13.71
C PRO A 149 11.16 7.60 12.58
N CYS A 150 11.36 6.28 12.57
CA CYS A 150 12.10 5.59 11.51
C CYS A 150 11.36 5.70 10.16
N LEU A 151 10.06 5.47 10.18
CA LEU A 151 9.20 5.54 9.00
C LEU A 151 9.08 6.97 8.47
N LEU A 152 8.87 7.94 9.37
CA LEU A 152 8.81 9.36 9.03
C LEU A 152 10.12 9.83 8.35
N LYS A 153 11.27 9.37 8.85
CA LYS A 153 12.57 9.65 8.25
C LYS A 153 12.68 9.06 6.83
N LYS A 154 12.29 7.81 6.61
CA LYS A 154 12.33 7.19 5.26
C LYS A 154 11.40 7.91 4.29
N ILE A 155 10.19 8.27 4.69
CA ILE A 155 9.24 9.01 3.84
C ILE A 155 9.76 10.42 3.54
N THR A 156 10.34 11.10 4.53
CA THR A 156 11.00 12.41 4.34
C THR A 156 12.18 12.30 3.36
N GLN A 157 12.96 11.23 3.42
CA GLN A 157 14.02 10.97 2.45
C GLN A 157 13.43 10.81 1.04
N LEU A 158 12.39 10.00 0.87
CA LEU A 158 11.72 9.80 -0.43
C LEU A 158 11.14 11.11 -0.98
N ARG A 159 10.55 11.94 -0.13
CA ARG A 159 10.07 13.29 -0.49
C ARG A 159 11.17 14.13 -1.14
N ASN A 160 12.36 14.14 -0.53
CA ASN A 160 13.45 15.01 -0.95
C ASN A 160 14.23 14.43 -2.15
N GLU A 161 14.48 13.11 -2.13
CA GLU A 161 15.47 12.46 -2.98
C GLU A 161 14.86 11.67 -4.15
N SER A 162 13.60 11.23 -4.08
CA SER A 162 13.02 10.37 -5.13
C SER A 162 13.02 11.05 -6.50
N THR A 163 13.32 10.31 -7.56
CA THR A 163 13.22 10.80 -8.94
C THR A 163 11.80 10.68 -9.49
N ASP A 164 10.93 9.90 -8.85
CA ASP A 164 9.53 9.73 -9.28
C ASP A 164 8.65 10.78 -8.61
N LEU A 165 8.02 11.62 -9.44
CA LEU A 165 7.16 12.72 -8.97
C LEU A 165 5.94 12.22 -8.18
N ARG A 166 5.41 11.03 -8.48
CA ARG A 166 4.25 10.47 -7.75
C ARG A 166 4.66 10.14 -6.32
N VAL A 167 5.83 9.50 -6.15
CA VAL A 167 6.39 9.19 -4.83
C VAL A 167 6.71 10.48 -4.06
N LYS A 168 7.32 11.47 -4.71
CA LYS A 168 7.56 12.79 -4.07
C LYS A 168 6.28 13.43 -3.58
N ASN A 169 5.26 13.51 -4.43
CA ASN A 169 4.00 14.18 -4.09
C ASN A 169 3.29 13.51 -2.92
N ILE A 170 3.18 12.18 -2.91
CA ILE A 170 2.53 11.47 -1.81
C ILE A 170 3.34 11.55 -0.52
N ALA A 171 4.67 11.53 -0.61
CA ALA A 171 5.55 11.70 0.55
C ALA A 171 5.46 13.12 1.12
N THR A 172 5.35 14.15 0.27
CA THR A 172 5.07 15.52 0.70
C THR A 172 3.77 15.59 1.49
N LEU A 173 2.68 15.09 0.92
CA LEU A 173 1.36 15.09 1.57
C LEU A 173 1.42 14.35 2.91
N PHE A 174 2.05 13.17 2.93
CA PHE A 174 2.21 12.39 4.16
C PHE A 174 2.97 13.19 5.24
N CYS A 175 4.05 13.87 4.89
CA CYS A 175 4.83 14.66 5.83
C CYS A 175 4.08 15.91 6.33
N GLU A 176 3.27 16.55 5.48
CA GLU A 176 2.44 17.70 5.88
C GLU A 176 1.38 17.31 6.91
N ASP A 177 0.76 16.15 6.74
CA ASP A 177 -0.33 15.71 7.63
C ASP A 177 0.15 14.95 8.87
N PHE A 178 1.27 14.23 8.78
CA PHE A 178 1.72 13.30 9.82
C PHE A 178 3.17 13.50 10.29
N GLY A 179 3.92 14.45 9.71
CA GLY A 179 5.28 14.75 10.11
C GLY A 179 5.37 15.42 11.49
N THR A 180 6.54 15.36 12.10
CA THR A 180 6.86 16.11 13.32
C THR A 180 7.62 17.41 13.01
N ARG A 181 7.51 18.44 13.87
CA ARG A 181 8.22 19.72 13.71
C ARG A 181 9.74 19.57 13.50
N SER A 182 10.37 18.52 14.01
CA SER A 182 11.79 18.21 13.81
C SER A 182 12.15 17.92 12.35
N GLU A 183 11.23 17.33 11.58
CA GLU A 183 11.43 16.95 10.19
C GLU A 183 11.16 18.14 9.24
N GLU A 184 10.25 19.03 9.59
CA GLU A 184 10.00 20.31 8.89
C GLU A 184 11.22 21.26 8.96
N VAL A 185 11.95 21.26 10.08
CA VAL A 185 13.15 22.11 10.26
C VAL A 185 14.34 21.62 9.43
N VAL A 186 14.47 20.31 9.20
CA VAL A 186 15.48 19.76 8.27
C VAL A 186 15.19 20.24 6.85
N ASP A 187 13.91 20.32 6.47
CA ASP A 187 13.47 20.83 5.17
C ASP A 187 13.83 22.30 4.97
N SER A 188 13.55 23.13 5.97
CA SER A 188 13.90 24.55 5.96
C SER A 188 15.40 24.79 5.79
N LYS A 189 16.24 23.92 6.40
CA LYS A 189 17.70 23.99 6.24
C LYS A 189 18.15 23.54 4.85
N ASN A 190 17.56 22.49 4.31
CA ASN A 190 17.87 21.96 2.98
C ASN A 190 17.52 22.96 1.86
N VAL A 191 16.36 23.61 1.94
CA VAL A 191 15.96 24.71 1.03
C VAL A 191 16.94 25.89 1.13
N LEU A 192 17.36 26.25 2.35
CA LEU A 192 18.34 27.33 2.53
C LEU A 192 19.71 26.99 1.91
N THR A 193 20.13 25.73 1.95
CA THR A 193 21.38 25.27 1.32
C THR A 193 21.29 25.22 -0.21
N THR A 194 20.17 24.77 -0.79
CA THR A 194 19.98 24.77 -2.25
C THR A 194 19.91 26.18 -2.83
N VAL A 195 19.27 27.13 -2.13
CA VAL A 195 19.26 28.55 -2.52
C VAL A 195 20.66 29.17 -2.49
N LYS A 196 21.53 28.73 -1.57
CA LYS A 196 22.93 29.20 -1.50
C LYS A 196 23.83 28.64 -2.62
N THR A 197 23.46 27.52 -3.23
CA THR A 197 24.27 26.86 -4.28
C THR A 197 23.89 27.25 -5.71
N VAL A 198 22.84 28.03 -5.93
CA VAL A 198 22.52 28.56 -7.27
C VAL A 198 23.61 29.58 -7.66
N PRO A 199 24.41 29.35 -8.72
CA PRO A 199 25.42 30.30 -9.14
C PRO A 199 24.72 31.56 -9.65
N LYS A 200 25.12 32.74 -9.15
CA LYS A 200 24.74 34.01 -9.77
C LYS A 200 25.18 33.96 -11.23
N SER A 201 24.22 34.00 -12.16
CA SER A 201 24.50 34.10 -13.58
C SER A 201 25.39 35.32 -13.81
N VAL A 202 26.59 35.07 -14.33
CA VAL A 202 27.54 36.11 -14.72
C VAL A 202 26.96 36.79 -15.96
N ASN A 203 26.48 38.02 -15.79
CA ASN A 203 26.23 38.92 -16.90
C ASN A 203 27.60 39.37 -17.45
N ASN A 204 27.88 39.05 -18.70
CA ASN A 204 28.76 39.80 -19.59
C ASN A 204 28.23 39.68 -21.02
#